data_AF-F8PS38-F1
#
_entry.id   AF-F8PS38-F1
#
_cell.length_a   1.000
_cell.length_b   1.000
_cell.length_c   1.000
_cell.angle_alpha   90.00
_cell.angle_beta   90.00
_cell.angle_gamma   90.00
#
_symmetry.space_group_name_H-M   'P 1'
#
loop_
_entity.id
_entity.type
_entity.pdbx_description
1 polymer ?
#
loop_
_entity_poly.entity_id
_entity_poly.type
_entity_poly.pdbx_seq_one_letter_code
_entity_poly.pdbx_strand_id
1 'polypeptide(L)'
;MSNPPLKRRTRKRLDDGVDKLWKLSNVNKSRDSFSALNFDVIFHLCTFLHPMDLLNLARTSKPFRQLLMSKSSAFIWKFSRLQVEDMPQCPPDLNEPQYANLAFGLYCQNCGKVGQCLFWQFRARYCTSCVKIW
;
A
#
# COMPACT_ATOMS: atom_id res chain seq x y z
N MET A 1 41.78 -46.67 -7.10
CA MET A 1 42.80 -45.61 -6.92
C MET A 1 42.07 -44.31 -6.67
N SER A 2 42.48 -43.61 -5.62
CA SER A 2 41.76 -42.60 -4.86
C SER A 2 41.53 -41.30 -5.63
N ASN A 3 40.31 -40.76 -5.56
CA ASN A 3 40.00 -39.44 -6.13
C ASN A 3 40.89 -38.35 -5.46
N PRO A 4 41.50 -37.44 -6.21
CA PRO A 4 42.37 -36.41 -5.65
C PRO A 4 41.56 -35.41 -4.80
N PRO A 5 42.15 -34.85 -3.71
CA PRO A 5 41.42 -33.97 -2.82
C PRO A 5 41.13 -32.66 -3.53
N LEU A 6 39.84 -32.36 -3.74
CA LEU A 6 39.39 -31.06 -4.24
C LEU A 6 39.95 -29.95 -3.33
N LYS A 7 40.73 -29.03 -3.91
CA LYS A 7 41.30 -27.86 -3.23
C LYS A 7 40.22 -27.16 -2.40
N ARG A 8 40.48 -26.99 -1.09
CA ARG A 8 39.57 -26.41 -0.06
C ARG A 8 38.80 -25.16 -0.51
N ARG A 9 39.40 -24.33 -1.40
CA ARG A 9 38.82 -23.09 -1.90
C ARG A 9 37.61 -23.29 -2.83
N THR A 10 37.55 -24.40 -3.57
CA THR A 10 36.48 -24.70 -4.53
C THR A 10 35.26 -25.30 -3.83
N ARG A 11 35.48 -26.12 -2.79
CA ARG A 11 34.42 -26.73 -1.98
C ARG A 11 33.59 -25.68 -1.24
N LYS A 12 34.26 -24.68 -0.64
CA LYS A 12 33.59 -23.54 0.01
C LYS A 12 32.66 -22.76 -0.93
N ARG A 13 33.08 -22.53 -2.19
CA ARG A 13 32.22 -21.87 -3.20
C ARG A 13 31.00 -22.70 -3.63
N LEU A 14 31.14 -24.03 -3.67
CA LEU A 14 30.03 -24.94 -3.96
C LEU A 14 29.04 -24.98 -2.77
N ASP A 15 29.56 -25.08 -1.55
CA ASP A 15 28.75 -25.05 -0.32
C ASP A 15 28.02 -23.70 -0.16
N ASP A 16 28.70 -22.57 -0.43
CA ASP A 16 28.10 -21.22 -0.44
C ASP A 16 27.01 -21.07 -1.52
N GLY A 17 27.17 -21.77 -2.65
CA GLY A 17 26.22 -21.80 -3.77
C GLY A 17 24.97 -22.63 -3.44
N VAL A 18 25.16 -23.81 -2.84
CA VAL A 18 24.08 -24.65 -2.29
C VAL A 18 23.34 -23.89 -1.19
N ASP A 19 24.06 -23.11 -0.39
CA ASP A 19 23.49 -22.28 0.66
C ASP A 19 22.58 -21.17 0.13
N LYS A 20 23.00 -20.56 -0.97
CA LYS A 20 22.23 -19.55 -1.68
C LYS A 20 21.01 -20.16 -2.39
N LEU A 21 21.13 -21.40 -2.89
CA LEU A 21 20.05 -22.13 -3.53
C LEU A 21 18.97 -22.60 -2.52
N TRP A 22 19.34 -23.02 -1.30
CA TRP A 22 18.33 -23.29 -0.26
C TRP A 22 17.63 -22.01 0.21
N LYS A 23 18.34 -20.87 0.26
CA LYS A 23 17.73 -19.57 0.59
C LYS A 23 16.77 -19.07 -0.49
N LEU A 24 17.10 -19.27 -1.78
CA LEU A 24 16.21 -18.91 -2.89
C LEU A 24 15.00 -19.84 -3.00
N SER A 25 15.16 -21.13 -2.71
CA SER A 25 14.04 -22.08 -2.67
C SER A 25 13.13 -21.90 -1.45
N ASN A 26 13.64 -21.38 -0.32
CA ASN A 26 12.82 -21.05 0.85
C ASN A 26 12.00 -19.75 0.73
N VAL A 27 12.24 -18.90 -0.27
CA VAL A 27 11.39 -17.72 -0.55
C VAL A 27 10.15 -18.10 -1.40
N ASN A 28 10.15 -19.29 -2.02
CA ASN A 28 9.10 -19.74 -2.94
C ASN A 28 8.45 -21.07 -2.54
N LYS A 29 8.37 -21.36 -1.23
CA LYS A 29 7.50 -22.42 -0.72
C LYS A 29 6.07 -21.87 -0.61
N SER A 30 5.34 -21.93 -1.73
CA SER A 30 3.88 -21.89 -1.89
C SER A 30 3.11 -21.29 -0.69
N ARG A 31 2.76 -20.00 -0.65
CA ARG A 31 1.70 -19.37 -1.45
C ARG A 31 0.61 -20.36 -1.83
N ASP A 32 -0.22 -20.67 -0.84
CA ASP A 32 -1.45 -21.43 -0.98
C ASP A 32 -2.22 -20.98 -2.22
N SER A 33 -2.73 -21.96 -2.97
CA SER A 33 -3.68 -21.77 -4.08
C SER A 33 -4.95 -20.96 -3.68
N PHE A 34 -5.15 -20.76 -2.37
CA PHE A 34 -6.16 -19.90 -1.77
C PHE A 34 -5.84 -18.39 -1.84
N SER A 35 -4.59 -18.00 -2.05
CA SER A 35 -4.16 -16.59 -1.94
C SER A 35 -4.57 -15.74 -3.15
N ALA A 36 -4.42 -16.26 -4.37
CA ALA A 36 -4.71 -15.49 -5.59
C ALA A 36 -6.22 -15.19 -5.73
N LEU A 37 -7.06 -16.21 -5.52
CA LEU A 37 -8.52 -16.06 -5.53
C LEU A 37 -9.04 -15.12 -4.42
N ASN A 38 -8.40 -15.09 -3.25
CA ASN A 38 -8.75 -14.12 -2.21
C ASN A 38 -8.38 -12.69 -2.61
N PHE A 39 -7.23 -12.46 -3.24
CA PHE A 39 -6.84 -11.10 -3.60
C PHE A 39 -7.80 -10.46 -4.61
N ASP A 40 -8.21 -11.18 -5.66
CA ASP A 40 -9.14 -10.64 -6.67
C ASP A 40 -10.50 -10.27 -6.08
N VAL A 41 -11.04 -11.12 -5.20
CA VAL A 41 -12.29 -10.84 -4.48
C VAL A 41 -12.11 -9.67 -3.52
N ILE A 42 -11.00 -9.61 -2.78
CA ILE A 42 -10.69 -8.49 -1.90
C ILE A 42 -10.58 -7.18 -2.70
N PHE A 43 -9.90 -7.20 -3.85
CA PHE A 43 -9.79 -6.05 -4.74
C PHE A 43 -11.16 -5.57 -5.18
N HIS A 44 -12.04 -6.50 -5.61
CA HIS A 44 -13.39 -6.19 -6.01
C HIS A 44 -14.21 -5.60 -4.86
N LEU A 45 -14.20 -6.22 -3.68
CA LEU A 45 -14.89 -5.71 -2.49
C LEU A 45 -14.42 -4.31 -2.11
N CYS A 46 -13.10 -4.08 -2.13
CA CYS A 46 -12.54 -2.77 -1.85
C CYS A 46 -13.02 -1.70 -2.84
N THR A 47 -13.37 -2.06 -4.08
CA THR A 47 -13.91 -1.07 -5.03
C THR A 47 -15.27 -0.52 -4.60
N PHE A 48 -16.06 -1.25 -3.81
CA PHE A 48 -17.38 -0.82 -3.32
C PHE A 48 -17.33 -0.09 -1.97
N LEU A 49 -16.16 -0.04 -1.32
CA LEU A 49 -16.02 0.65 -0.05
C LEU A 49 -16.02 2.17 -0.27
N HIS A 50 -16.52 2.92 0.69
CA HIS A 50 -16.40 4.38 0.67
C HIS A 50 -14.91 4.77 0.80
N PRO A 51 -14.44 5.88 0.19
CA PRO A 51 -13.03 6.25 0.25
C PRO A 51 -12.50 6.43 1.68
N MET A 52 -13.37 6.86 2.61
CA MET A 52 -13.03 6.93 4.04
C MET A 52 -12.75 5.56 4.66
N ASP A 53 -13.49 4.54 4.27
CA ASP A 53 -13.30 3.17 4.78
C ASP A 53 -12.00 2.58 4.25
N LEU A 54 -11.65 2.85 2.99
CA LEU A 54 -10.34 2.49 2.42
C LEU A 54 -9.20 3.15 3.19
N LEU A 55 -9.33 4.43 3.55
CA LEU A 55 -8.33 5.12 4.38
C LEU A 55 -8.21 4.48 5.75
N ASN A 56 -9.33 4.15 6.39
CA ASN A 56 -9.34 3.51 7.71
C ASN A 56 -8.68 2.12 7.63
N LEU A 57 -9.02 1.33 6.62
CA LEU A 57 -8.47 0.00 6.39
C LEU A 57 -6.94 0.05 6.16
N ALA A 58 -6.47 1.01 5.36
CA ALA A 58 -5.06 1.26 5.14
C ALA A 58 -4.30 1.78 6.37
N ARG A 59 -5.01 2.34 7.37
CA ARG A 59 -4.41 2.83 8.63
C ARG A 59 -4.35 1.75 9.70
N THR A 60 -5.33 0.85 9.75
CA THR A 60 -5.44 -0.15 10.82
C THR A 60 -4.77 -1.49 10.48
N SER A 61 -4.49 -1.77 9.20
CA SER A 61 -3.91 -3.05 8.77
C SER A 61 -2.69 -2.87 7.86
N LYS A 62 -1.55 -3.49 8.22
CA LYS A 62 -0.31 -3.43 7.44
C LYS A 62 -0.45 -4.08 6.05
N PRO A 63 -1.06 -5.28 5.89
CA PRO A 63 -1.32 -5.84 4.56
C PRO A 63 -2.17 -4.93 3.68
N PHE A 64 -3.28 -4.39 4.21
CA PHE A 64 -4.14 -3.49 3.45
C PHE A 64 -3.45 -2.17 3.14
N ARG A 65 -2.61 -1.65 4.04
CA ARG A 65 -1.77 -0.50 3.74
C ARG A 65 -0.86 -0.76 2.54
N GLN A 66 -0.16 -1.89 2.52
CA GLN A 66 0.74 -2.26 1.43
C GLN A 66 -0.02 -2.43 0.11
N LEU A 67 -1.21 -3.05 0.16
CA LEU A 67 -2.08 -3.24 -0.99
C LEU A 67 -2.62 -1.89 -1.49
N LEU A 68 -3.39 -1.17 -0.68
CA LEU A 68 -4.13 0.03 -1.08
C LEU A 68 -3.22 1.21 -1.46
N MET A 69 -2.03 1.31 -0.88
CA MET A 69 -1.08 2.40 -1.20
C MET A 69 -0.17 2.09 -2.39
N SER A 70 -0.33 0.93 -3.02
CA SER A 70 0.40 0.57 -4.24
C SER A 70 -0.20 1.23 -5.48
N LYS A 71 0.65 1.55 -6.47
CA LYS A 71 0.19 2.12 -7.75
C LYS A 71 -0.79 1.21 -8.50
N SER A 72 -0.61 -0.11 -8.38
CA SER A 72 -1.52 -1.10 -8.99
C SER A 72 -2.93 -1.04 -8.41
N SER A 73 -3.12 -0.46 -7.23
CA SER A 73 -4.43 -0.33 -6.58
C SER A 73 -5.13 1.00 -6.85
N ALA A 74 -4.57 1.87 -7.71
CA ALA A 74 -5.16 3.17 -8.03
C ALA A 74 -6.61 3.07 -8.56
N PHE A 75 -6.92 2.00 -9.29
CA PHE A 75 -8.27 1.75 -9.79
C PHE A 75 -9.29 1.59 -8.66
N ILE A 76 -8.92 0.95 -7.54
CA ILE A 76 -9.81 0.75 -6.39
C ILE A 76 -10.30 2.09 -5.86
N TRP A 77 -9.35 3.00 -5.62
CA TRP A 77 -9.66 4.34 -5.13
C TRP A 77 -10.51 5.12 -6.12
N LYS A 78 -10.20 5.03 -7.42
CA LYS A 78 -11.01 5.65 -8.48
C LYS A 78 -12.45 5.13 -8.49
N PHE A 79 -12.66 3.82 -8.41
CA PHE A 79 -14.02 3.24 -8.39
C PHE A 79 -14.78 3.55 -7.10
N SER A 80 -14.10 3.48 -5.96
CA SER A 80 -14.64 3.90 -4.66
C SER A 80 -15.07 5.36 -4.68
N ARG A 81 -14.27 6.22 -5.32
CA ARG A 81 -14.54 7.65 -5.50
C ARG A 81 -15.77 7.92 -6.37
N LEU A 82 -15.91 7.18 -7.47
CA LEU A 82 -17.04 7.34 -8.42
C LEU A 82 -18.39 6.95 -7.83
N GLN A 83 -18.42 6.25 -6.70
CA GLN A 83 -19.66 5.94 -5.97
C GLN A 83 -20.14 7.09 -5.09
N VAL A 84 -19.30 8.10 -4.85
CA VAL A 84 -19.69 9.29 -4.10
C VAL A 84 -20.33 10.28 -5.07
N GLU A 85 -21.60 10.60 -4.84
CA GLU A 85 -22.35 11.59 -5.62
C GLU A 85 -21.67 12.97 -5.57
N ASP A 86 -21.75 13.70 -6.67
CA ASP A 86 -21.19 15.06 -6.83
C ASP A 86 -19.69 15.22 -6.56
N MET A 87 -18.91 14.13 -6.58
CA MET A 87 -17.49 14.21 -6.27
C MET A 87 -16.65 14.55 -7.51
N PRO A 88 -15.88 15.66 -7.50
CA PRO A 88 -15.08 16.06 -8.65
C PRO A 88 -14.05 15.01 -9.07
N GLN A 89 -13.56 15.15 -10.32
CA GLN A 89 -12.45 14.35 -10.79
C GLN A 89 -11.19 14.60 -9.94
N CYS A 90 -10.42 13.54 -9.69
CA CYS A 90 -9.13 13.67 -9.03
C CYS A 90 -8.25 14.61 -9.85
N PRO A 91 -7.81 15.74 -9.28
CA PRO A 91 -6.96 16.67 -10.01
C PRO A 91 -5.58 16.05 -10.34
N PRO A 92 -4.88 16.54 -11.38
CA PRO A 92 -3.68 15.89 -11.91
C PRO A 92 -2.46 15.90 -10.98
N ASP A 93 -2.42 16.82 -10.02
CA ASP A 93 -1.37 16.98 -9.02
C ASP A 93 -1.56 16.09 -7.78
N LEU A 94 -2.70 15.41 -7.65
CA LEU A 94 -2.98 14.47 -6.57
C LEU A 94 -3.15 13.05 -7.12
N ASN A 95 -2.67 12.07 -6.37
CA ASN A 95 -3.09 10.68 -6.59
C ASN A 95 -4.40 10.38 -5.86
N GLU A 96 -5.10 9.32 -6.29
CA GLU A 96 -6.42 8.95 -5.75
C GLU A 96 -6.42 8.74 -4.21
N PRO A 97 -5.44 8.05 -3.57
CA PRO A 97 -5.36 7.99 -2.10
C PRO A 97 -5.18 9.35 -1.41
N GLN A 98 -4.33 10.23 -1.97
CA GLN A 98 -4.14 11.59 -1.45
C GLN A 98 -5.42 12.40 -1.55
N TYR A 99 -6.11 12.30 -2.68
CA TYR A 99 -7.37 12.98 -2.94
C TYR A 99 -8.48 12.48 -2.01
N ALA A 100 -8.59 11.17 -1.81
CA ALA A 100 -9.48 10.59 -0.82
C ALA A 100 -9.16 11.10 0.60
N ASN A 101 -7.87 11.16 0.97
CA ASN A 101 -7.48 11.69 2.27
C ASN A 101 -7.79 13.19 2.42
N LEU A 102 -7.66 13.96 1.34
CA LEU A 102 -8.04 15.37 1.30
C LEU A 102 -9.54 15.55 1.48
N ALA A 103 -10.37 14.82 0.73
CA ALA A 103 -11.82 14.97 0.75
C ALA A 103 -12.44 14.41 2.04
N PHE A 104 -12.03 13.22 2.47
CA PHE A 104 -12.71 12.45 3.52
C PHE A 104 -11.91 12.27 4.81
N GLY A 105 -10.60 12.53 4.80
CA GLY A 105 -9.76 12.34 6.00
C GLY A 105 -10.19 13.22 7.17
N LEU A 106 -9.86 12.82 8.40
CA LEU A 106 -10.25 13.56 9.61
C LEU A 106 -9.11 14.34 10.26
N TYR A 107 -7.87 14.08 9.82
CA TYR A 107 -6.67 14.55 10.49
C TYR A 107 -6.07 15.76 9.79
N CYS A 108 -5.61 16.71 10.61
CA CYS A 108 -4.79 17.83 10.18
C CYS A 108 -3.48 17.31 9.56
N GLN A 109 -3.13 17.81 8.37
CA GLN A 109 -1.91 17.42 7.67
C GLN A 109 -0.64 17.96 8.35
N ASN A 110 -0.75 19.01 9.15
CA ASN A 110 0.39 19.59 9.89
C ASN A 110 0.64 18.87 11.22
N CYS A 111 -0.38 18.78 12.08
CA CYS A 111 -0.21 18.32 13.47
C CYS A 111 -0.81 16.94 13.77
N GLY A 112 -1.48 16.31 12.81
CA GLY A 112 -2.09 14.98 12.97
C GLY A 112 -3.30 14.93 13.91
N LYS A 113 -3.69 16.05 14.55
CA LYS A 113 -4.90 16.11 15.39
C LYS A 113 -6.15 16.09 14.52
N VAL A 114 -7.25 15.57 15.06
CA VAL A 114 -8.55 15.62 14.39
C VAL A 114 -9.00 17.07 14.24
N GLY A 115 -9.41 17.46 13.04
CA GLY A 115 -9.86 18.81 12.73
C GLY A 115 -10.38 18.92 11.30
N GLN A 116 -11.52 19.60 11.12
CA GLN A 116 -12.31 19.56 9.88
C GLN A 116 -12.28 20.85 9.05
N CYS A 117 -11.13 21.53 8.93
CA CYS A 117 -11.02 22.61 7.92
C CYS A 117 -10.41 22.04 6.64
N LEU A 118 -11.26 21.74 5.66
CA LEU A 118 -10.89 21.39 4.30
C LEU A 118 -10.82 22.66 3.45
N PHE A 119 -9.65 22.90 2.86
CA PHE A 119 -9.42 24.00 1.93
C PHE A 119 -9.19 23.45 0.53
N TRP A 120 -10.25 23.36 -0.27
CA TRP A 120 -10.19 22.79 -1.63
C TRP A 120 -9.19 23.52 -2.54
N GLN A 121 -9.17 24.85 -2.50
CA GLN A 121 -8.29 25.67 -3.34
C GLN A 121 -6.80 25.38 -3.06
N PHE A 122 -6.46 25.10 -1.80
CA PHE A 122 -5.09 24.82 -1.36
C PHE A 122 -4.78 23.33 -1.22
N ARG A 123 -5.76 22.46 -1.52
CA ARG A 123 -5.65 20.99 -1.37
C ARG A 123 -5.14 20.58 0.00
N ALA A 124 -5.58 21.29 1.02
CA ALA A 124 -5.06 21.14 2.37
C ALA A 124 -6.16 20.87 3.40
N ARG A 125 -5.81 20.08 4.42
CA ARG A 125 -6.62 19.94 5.64
C ARG A 125 -5.83 20.41 6.84
N TYR A 126 -6.36 21.42 7.53
CA TYR A 126 -5.77 21.93 8.77
C TYR A 126 -6.82 21.96 9.88
N CYS A 127 -6.39 21.82 11.13
CA CYS A 127 -7.24 22.16 12.26
C CYS A 127 -7.27 23.68 12.44
N THR A 128 -8.28 24.19 13.14
CA THR A 128 -8.43 25.62 13.42
C THR A 128 -7.19 26.25 14.09
N SER A 129 -6.47 25.49 14.91
CA SER A 129 -5.20 25.92 15.51
C SER A 129 -4.08 26.08 14.48
N CYS A 130 -4.00 25.19 13.48
CA CYS A 130 -2.97 25.25 12.46
C CYS A 130 -3.25 26.27 11.36
N VAL A 131 -4.52 26.60 11.11
CA VAL A 131 -4.89 27.66 10.15
C VAL A 131 -4.43 29.03 10.63
N LYS A 132 -4.53 29.32 11.92
CA LYS A 132 -4.13 30.61 12.52
C LYS A 132 -2.62 30.89 12.48
N ILE A 133 -1.81 29.90 12.12
CA ILE A 133 -0.36 30.02 12.02
C ILE A 133 0.05 30.58 10.64
N TRP A 134 -0.89 30.65 9.70
CA TRP A 134 -0.74 31.20 8.35
C TRP A 134 -1.56 32.47 8.18
#